data_AF-A0A9E7B0T7-F1
#
_entry.id   AF-A0A9E7B0T7-F1
#
_cell.length_a   1.000
_cell.length_b   1.000
_cell.length_c   1.000
_cell.angle_alpha   90.00
_cell.angle_beta   90.00
_cell.angle_gamma   90.00
#
_symmetry.space_group_name_H-M   'P 1'
#
loop_
_entity.id
_entity.type
_entity.pdbx_description
1 polymer ?
#
loop_
_entity_poly.entity_id
_entity_poly.type
_entity_poly.pdbx_seq_one_letter_code
_entity_poly.pdbx_strand_id
1 'polypeptide(L)'
;MIDGTKALELKFSACPSRPACYGNPNWQKLYIAKIKGELDPLSLYFLGKNRLWLARSPNQPDPFWFDDIRYYSELDRYDSGQELTSSYLKAGSKLADLQAADWDNALVAVWMRPNVVLMRNVQKIDPENGTVFFDPVRNKPYTDRNSYYAFFNRPSDVDQAGEYAIDNIRKTLLLWPQEALHLEQSALRTSDLPVAFDINGNGNITIEGFTIT
;
A
#
# COMPACT_ATOMS: atom_id res chain seq x y z
N MET A 1 -21.52 15.90 -13.63
CA MET A 1 -20.50 14.98 -13.07
C MET A 1 -19.16 15.67 -13.23
N ILE A 2 -18.41 15.82 -12.16
CA ILE A 2 -17.03 16.33 -12.19
C ILE A 2 -16.14 15.12 -11.90
N ASP A 3 -15.33 14.76 -12.89
CA ASP A 3 -14.44 13.59 -12.83
C ASP A 3 -13.00 14.09 -12.81
N GLY A 4 -12.36 13.97 -11.65
CA GLY A 4 -10.97 14.35 -11.44
C GLY A 4 -9.98 13.22 -11.72
N THR A 5 -10.44 12.10 -12.31
CA THR A 5 -9.63 10.90 -12.52
C THR A 5 -9.18 10.78 -13.98
N LYS A 6 -7.97 10.25 -14.18
CA LYS A 6 -7.46 9.87 -15.51
C LYS A 6 -7.44 8.36 -15.67
N ALA A 7 -7.69 7.89 -16.89
CA ALA A 7 -7.50 6.49 -17.24
C ALA A 7 -6.01 6.15 -17.40
N LEU A 8 -5.61 4.99 -16.91
CA LEU A 8 -4.30 4.40 -17.14
C LEU A 8 -4.41 3.40 -18.28
N GLU A 9 -3.63 3.62 -19.35
CA GLU A 9 -3.57 2.72 -20.50
C GLU A 9 -2.75 1.45 -20.18
N LEU A 10 -3.34 0.57 -19.37
CA LEU A 10 -2.75 -0.69 -18.97
C LEU A 10 -3.50 -1.85 -19.60
N LYS A 11 -2.73 -2.85 -20.06
CA LYS A 11 -3.29 -4.13 -20.50
C LYS A 11 -2.99 -5.17 -19.42
N PHE A 12 -4.04 -5.67 -18.79
CA PHE A 12 -3.95 -6.73 -17.81
C PHE A 12 -3.90 -8.10 -18.51
N SER A 13 -3.13 -9.00 -17.92
CA SER A 13 -3.11 -10.42 -18.28
C SER A 13 -3.12 -11.25 -17.01
N ALA A 14 -3.77 -12.41 -17.04
CA ALA A 14 -3.73 -13.33 -15.92
C ALA A 14 -2.28 -13.69 -15.58
N CYS A 15 -1.97 -13.86 -14.31
CA CYS A 15 -0.64 -14.26 -13.90
C CYS A 15 -0.28 -15.63 -14.50
N PRO A 16 0.85 -15.76 -15.22
CA PRO A 16 1.15 -17.01 -15.93
C PRO A 16 1.70 -18.10 -15.00
N SER A 17 2.26 -17.74 -13.83
CA SER A 17 2.80 -18.70 -12.87
C SER A 17 3.05 -18.05 -11.51
N ARG A 18 3.19 -18.86 -10.46
CA ARG A 18 3.55 -18.39 -9.11
C ARG A 18 4.83 -17.53 -9.07
N PRO A 19 5.96 -17.93 -9.70
CA PRO A 19 7.15 -17.08 -9.73
C PRO A 19 6.96 -15.76 -10.49
N ALA A 20 6.12 -15.74 -11.53
CA ALA A 20 5.85 -14.52 -12.29
C ALA A 20 5.06 -13.46 -11.50
N CYS A 21 4.39 -13.87 -10.41
CA CYS A 21 3.73 -12.98 -9.46
C CYS A 21 4.39 -13.07 -8.08
N TYR A 22 5.72 -12.94 -8.05
CA TYR A 22 6.49 -12.73 -6.82
C TYR A 22 6.34 -13.86 -5.80
N GLY A 23 6.03 -15.08 -6.26
CA GLY A 23 5.83 -16.21 -5.37
C GLY A 23 4.49 -16.21 -4.63
N ASN A 24 3.58 -15.27 -4.94
CA ASN A 24 2.30 -15.12 -4.25
C ASN A 24 1.45 -16.42 -4.37
N PRO A 25 0.97 -16.99 -3.25
CA PRO A 25 0.21 -18.24 -3.26
C PRO A 25 -1.12 -18.13 -4.03
N ASN A 26 -1.67 -16.92 -4.17
CA ASN A 26 -2.93 -16.64 -4.84
C ASN A 26 -2.78 -16.35 -6.34
N TRP A 27 -1.60 -16.56 -6.94
CA TRP A 27 -1.26 -16.16 -8.32
C TRP A 27 -2.33 -16.45 -9.37
N GLN A 28 -3.08 -17.56 -9.27
CA GLN A 28 -4.14 -17.92 -10.22
C GLN A 28 -5.31 -16.92 -10.28
N LYS A 29 -5.47 -16.10 -9.23
CA LYS A 29 -6.49 -15.05 -9.13
C LYS A 29 -5.94 -13.66 -9.45
N LEU A 30 -4.63 -13.56 -9.66
CA LEU A 30 -3.94 -12.29 -9.85
C LEU A 30 -3.78 -11.98 -11.33
N TYR A 31 -3.76 -10.69 -11.62
CA TYR A 31 -3.50 -10.13 -12.93
C TYR A 31 -2.31 -9.18 -12.85
N ILE A 32 -1.53 -9.15 -13.92
CA ILE A 32 -0.37 -8.27 -14.07
C ILE A 32 -0.57 -7.33 -15.26
N ALA A 33 -0.11 -6.10 -15.11
CA ALA A 33 0.00 -5.14 -16.20
C ALA A 33 1.38 -4.48 -16.20
N LYS A 34 1.85 -4.09 -17.40
CA LYS A 34 3.10 -3.33 -17.56
C LYS A 34 2.84 -1.84 -17.51
N ILE A 35 3.57 -1.16 -16.63
CA ILE A 35 3.45 0.27 -16.37
C ILE A 35 4.33 1.06 -17.37
N LYS A 36 3.79 2.13 -17.94
CA LYS A 36 4.56 3.12 -18.70
C LYS A 36 4.98 4.25 -17.72
N GLY A 37 6.22 4.23 -17.24
CA GLY A 37 6.73 5.24 -16.31
C GLY A 37 6.70 4.80 -14.84
N GLU A 38 6.33 5.72 -13.94
CA GLU A 38 6.20 5.45 -12.50
C GLU A 38 4.78 5.77 -12.03
N LEU A 39 4.30 4.96 -11.10
CA LEU A 39 3.02 5.14 -10.43
C LEU A 39 3.25 5.26 -8.93
N ASP A 40 2.55 6.20 -8.29
CA ASP A 40 2.60 6.34 -6.83
C ASP A 40 1.67 5.29 -6.18
N PRO A 41 2.21 4.33 -5.40
CA PRO A 41 1.39 3.31 -4.73
C PRO A 41 0.32 3.89 -3.80
N LEU A 42 0.47 5.13 -3.32
CA LEU A 42 -0.46 5.80 -2.41
C LEU A 42 -1.56 6.59 -3.11
N SER A 43 -1.51 6.69 -4.44
CA SER A 43 -2.60 7.27 -5.21
C SER A 43 -3.87 6.43 -5.10
N LEU A 44 -5.02 7.06 -5.30
CA LEU A 44 -6.31 6.37 -5.31
C LEU A 44 -6.52 5.72 -6.68
N TYR A 45 -6.57 4.39 -6.71
CA TYR A 45 -6.85 3.62 -7.93
C TYR A 45 -8.28 3.06 -7.92
N PHE A 46 -8.89 3.03 -9.10
CA PHE A 46 -10.25 2.56 -9.30
C PHE A 46 -10.31 1.63 -10.51
N LEU A 47 -11.00 0.50 -10.35
CA LEU A 47 -11.40 -0.35 -11.45
C LEU A 47 -12.91 -0.23 -11.62
N GLY A 48 -13.33 0.49 -12.66
CA GLY A 48 -14.73 0.89 -12.82
C GLY A 48 -15.14 1.85 -11.70
N LYS A 49 -16.15 1.48 -10.90
CA LYS A 49 -16.60 2.25 -9.72
C LYS A 49 -15.97 1.79 -8.40
N ASN A 50 -15.21 0.70 -8.44
CA ASN A 50 -14.66 0.08 -7.24
C ASN A 50 -13.27 0.63 -6.96
N ARG A 51 -13.10 1.20 -5.75
CA ARG A 51 -11.79 1.56 -5.24
C ARG A 51 -10.96 0.31 -5.03
N LEU A 52 -9.70 0.37 -5.45
CA LEU A 52 -8.69 -0.62 -5.12
C LEU A 52 -7.92 -0.19 -3.88
N TRP A 53 -7.42 -1.17 -3.14
CA TRP A 53 -6.69 -0.96 -1.90
C TRP A 53 -5.25 -1.40 -2.05
N LEU A 54 -4.33 -0.59 -1.54
CA LEU A 54 -2.94 -0.98 -1.50
C LEU A 54 -2.81 -2.22 -0.61
N ALA A 55 -2.22 -3.28 -1.15
CA ALA A 55 -1.97 -4.51 -0.42
C ALA A 55 -1.18 -4.22 0.85
N ARG A 56 -1.53 -4.92 1.93
CA ARG A 56 -1.00 -4.63 3.25
C ARG A 56 -0.98 -5.83 4.16
N SER A 57 -0.09 -5.78 5.15
CA SER A 57 0.01 -6.80 6.16
C SER A 57 0.34 -6.18 7.53
N PRO A 58 -0.48 -6.44 8.57
CA PRO A 58 -1.71 -7.21 8.53
C PRO A 58 -2.84 -6.50 7.77
N ASN A 59 -3.82 -7.28 7.31
CA ASN A 59 -5.06 -6.75 6.77
C ASN A 59 -5.90 -6.07 7.85
N GLN A 60 -6.57 -4.97 7.49
CA GLN A 60 -7.55 -4.34 8.37
C GLN A 60 -8.99 -4.58 7.92
N PRO A 61 -9.95 -4.63 8.87
CA PRO A 61 -11.36 -4.71 8.55
C PRO A 61 -11.87 -3.57 7.66
N ASP A 62 -11.37 -2.36 7.89
CA ASP A 62 -11.67 -1.18 7.07
C ASP A 62 -10.35 -0.59 6.50
N PRO A 63 -10.12 -0.72 5.19
CA PRO A 63 -8.95 -0.13 4.54
C PRO A 63 -8.86 1.39 4.51
N PHE A 64 -9.97 2.09 4.77
CA PHE A 64 -9.97 3.54 4.77
C PHE A 64 -9.12 4.12 5.91
N TRP A 65 -9.14 3.49 7.09
CA TRP A 65 -8.44 3.96 8.29
C TRP A 65 -7.05 3.35 8.41
N PHE A 66 -6.14 3.72 7.51
CA PHE A 66 -4.79 3.14 7.50
C PHE A 66 -4.04 3.37 8.82
N ASP A 67 -4.38 4.39 9.60
CA ASP A 67 -3.76 4.77 10.87
C ASP A 67 -4.35 4.08 12.10
N ASP A 68 -5.31 3.17 11.94
CA ASP A 68 -5.85 2.37 13.03
C ASP A 68 -4.86 1.27 13.48
N ILE A 69 -4.00 1.61 14.44
CA ILE A 69 -2.94 0.73 14.93
C ILE A 69 -3.44 -0.53 15.64
N ARG A 70 -4.74 -0.67 15.94
CA ARG A 70 -5.30 -1.84 16.66
C ARG A 70 -5.14 -3.14 15.88
N TYR A 71 -4.98 -3.06 14.56
CA TYR A 71 -4.81 -4.20 13.66
C TYR A 71 -3.39 -4.32 13.11
N TYR A 72 -2.45 -3.51 13.61
CA TYR A 72 -1.05 -3.59 13.23
C TYR A 72 -0.36 -4.74 13.93
N SER A 73 0.79 -5.16 13.39
CA SER A 73 1.69 -6.05 14.09
C SER A 73 2.31 -5.32 15.28
N GLU A 74 2.42 -6.02 16.40
CA GLU A 74 2.99 -5.49 17.63
C GLU A 74 4.47 -5.84 17.76
N LEU A 75 5.26 -4.87 18.25
CA LEU A 75 6.62 -5.04 18.74
C LEU A 75 6.61 -4.99 20.27
N ASP A 76 6.92 -6.12 20.88
CA ASP A 76 7.01 -6.24 22.34
C ASP A 76 8.25 -5.50 22.84
N ARG A 77 8.05 -4.51 23.72
CA ARG A 77 9.14 -3.71 24.29
C ARG A 77 10.09 -4.51 25.18
N TYR A 78 9.69 -5.70 25.64
CA TYR A 78 10.50 -6.54 26.52
C TYR A 78 11.27 -7.63 25.76
N ASP A 79 11.01 -7.78 24.45
CA ASP A 79 11.73 -8.71 23.60
C ASP A 79 12.97 -8.04 23.00
N SER A 80 14.17 -8.51 23.37
CA SER A 80 15.44 -7.99 22.86
C SER A 80 15.69 -8.29 21.38
N GLY A 81 14.89 -9.17 20.78
CA GLY A 81 14.84 -9.41 19.35
C GLY A 81 13.96 -8.43 18.58
N GLN A 82 13.24 -7.53 19.27
CA GLN A 82 12.28 -6.60 18.68
C GLN A 82 12.64 -5.15 19.02
N GLU A 83 12.65 -4.28 18.02
CA GLU A 83 13.03 -2.88 18.22
C GLU A 83 12.41 -2.00 17.14
N LEU A 84 12.01 -0.78 17.52
CA LEU A 84 11.67 0.28 16.57
C LEU A 84 12.56 1.49 16.83
N THR A 85 13.25 1.96 15.80
CA THR A 85 14.03 3.20 15.83
C THR A 85 13.53 4.19 14.80
N SER A 86 14.21 5.34 14.68
CA SER A 86 13.90 6.35 13.67
C SER A 86 14.22 5.95 12.23
N SER A 87 14.88 4.82 11.97
CA SER A 87 15.30 4.43 10.62
C SER A 87 15.27 2.94 10.33
N TYR A 88 14.94 2.12 11.32
CA TYR A 88 14.74 0.69 11.13
C TYR A 88 13.76 0.14 12.15
N LEU A 89 13.17 -1.00 11.82
CA LEU A 89 12.50 -1.87 12.77
C LEU A 89 13.12 -3.27 12.70
N LYS A 90 13.17 -3.92 13.85
CA LYS A 90 13.56 -5.31 14.00
C LYS A 90 12.36 -6.06 14.56
N ALA A 91 11.92 -7.10 13.87
CA ALA A 91 10.78 -7.92 14.28
C ALA A 91 11.16 -9.42 14.42
N GLY A 92 12.47 -9.73 14.38
CA GLY A 92 12.99 -11.08 14.55
C GLY A 92 12.46 -12.06 13.50
N SER A 93 12.17 -13.29 13.93
CA SER A 93 11.70 -14.36 13.05
C SER A 93 10.34 -14.10 12.40
N LYS A 94 9.59 -13.06 12.80
CA LYS A 94 8.38 -12.61 12.09
C LYS A 94 8.68 -12.15 10.64
N LEU A 95 9.96 -11.88 10.37
CA LEU A 95 10.49 -11.49 9.07
C LEU A 95 11.40 -12.58 8.48
N ALA A 96 11.25 -13.84 8.90
CA ALA A 96 11.88 -14.97 8.22
C ALA A 96 11.13 -15.27 6.90
N ASP A 97 11.84 -15.79 5.89
CA ASP A 97 11.31 -16.12 4.56
C ASP A 97 10.94 -14.95 3.63
N LEU A 98 11.72 -13.86 3.69
CA LEU A 98 11.53 -12.71 2.82
C LEU A 98 12.24 -12.88 1.47
N GLN A 99 11.48 -12.87 0.37
CA GLN A 99 12.06 -12.72 -0.96
C GLN A 99 12.39 -11.26 -1.21
N ALA A 100 13.65 -10.94 -1.55
CA ALA A 100 14.07 -9.55 -1.76
C ALA A 100 13.19 -8.78 -2.76
N ALA A 101 12.72 -9.45 -3.82
CA ALA A 101 11.84 -8.86 -4.84
C ALA A 101 10.48 -8.40 -4.29
N ASP A 102 10.04 -8.94 -3.15
CA ASP A 102 8.78 -8.57 -2.50
C ASP A 102 8.86 -7.24 -1.74
N TRP A 103 10.08 -6.75 -1.52
CA TRP A 103 10.35 -5.51 -0.77
C TRP A 103 10.71 -4.34 -1.66
N ASP A 104 10.84 -4.59 -2.97
CA ASP A 104 11.02 -3.54 -3.96
C ASP A 104 9.80 -2.63 -3.98
N ASN A 105 9.99 -1.34 -3.68
CA ASN A 105 8.93 -0.34 -3.50
C ASN A 105 7.97 -0.58 -2.31
N ALA A 106 8.29 -1.50 -1.39
CA ALA A 106 7.48 -1.70 -0.19
C ALA A 106 7.52 -0.47 0.72
N LEU A 107 6.44 -0.29 1.46
CA LEU A 107 6.29 0.76 2.46
C LEU A 107 6.12 0.13 3.84
N VAL A 108 6.55 0.86 4.86
CA VAL A 108 6.30 0.51 6.25
C VAL A 108 5.56 1.66 6.92
N ALA A 109 4.48 1.34 7.62
CA ALA A 109 3.82 2.23 8.54
C ALA A 109 4.30 1.93 9.97
N VAL A 110 4.78 2.95 10.68
CA VAL A 110 5.25 2.82 12.07
C VAL A 110 4.54 3.82 12.97
N TRP A 111 4.12 3.37 14.14
CA TRP A 111 3.49 4.23 15.14
C TRP A 111 4.53 4.86 16.08
N MET A 112 4.52 6.19 16.18
CA MET A 112 5.54 6.96 16.89
C MET A 112 4.97 8.13 17.69
N ARG A 113 5.81 8.74 18.54
CA ARG A 113 5.45 9.94 19.32
C ARG A 113 5.22 11.15 18.41
N PRO A 114 4.26 12.05 18.71
CA PRO A 114 3.28 11.98 19.80
C PRO A 114 1.92 11.43 19.32
N ASN A 115 1.85 10.15 18.96
CA ASN A 115 0.68 9.43 18.45
C ASN A 115 0.41 9.70 16.96
N VAL A 116 1.39 9.36 16.12
CA VAL A 116 1.29 9.48 14.66
C VAL A 116 1.74 8.18 13.99
N VAL A 117 1.04 7.80 12.94
CA VAL A 117 1.46 6.73 12.02
C VAL A 117 2.23 7.36 10.87
N LEU A 118 3.46 6.89 10.65
CA LEU A 118 4.35 7.39 9.62
C LEU A 118 4.60 6.31 8.59
N MET A 119 4.25 6.58 7.33
CA MET A 119 4.53 5.68 6.22
C MET A 119 5.84 6.05 5.54
N ARG A 120 6.76 5.10 5.35
CA ARG A 120 8.10 5.32 4.80
C ARG A 120 8.48 4.24 3.81
N ASN A 121 9.31 4.60 2.83
CA ASN A 121 9.85 3.61 1.91
C ASN A 121 10.78 2.67 2.66
N VAL A 122 10.62 1.38 2.39
CA VAL A 122 11.60 0.37 2.78
C VAL A 122 12.81 0.54 1.86
N GLN A 123 13.97 0.74 2.47
CA GLN A 123 15.24 0.95 1.76
C GLN A 123 16.01 -0.35 1.60
N LYS A 124 15.96 -1.21 2.63
CA LYS A 124 16.69 -2.47 2.67
C LYS A 124 16.06 -3.42 3.68
N ILE A 125 16.16 -4.71 3.41
CA ILE A 125 15.90 -5.77 4.38
C ILE A 125 17.18 -6.49 4.76
N ASP A 126 17.22 -6.97 6.00
CA ASP A 126 18.18 -7.94 6.51
C ASP A 126 17.37 -9.13 7.06
N PRO A 127 17.13 -10.17 6.23
CA PRO A 127 16.33 -11.33 6.62
C PRO A 127 16.98 -12.16 7.72
N GLU A 128 18.31 -12.20 7.77
CA GLU A 128 19.05 -12.97 8.79
C GLU A 128 18.79 -12.41 10.19
N ASN A 129 18.75 -11.08 10.31
CA ASN A 129 18.49 -10.40 11.58
C ASN A 129 17.02 -9.97 11.76
N GLY A 130 16.14 -10.28 10.80
CA GLY A 130 14.74 -9.88 10.80
C GLY A 130 14.57 -8.36 10.95
N THR A 131 15.31 -7.59 10.15
CA THR A 131 15.37 -6.12 10.22
C THR A 131 14.97 -5.49 8.90
N VAL A 132 14.14 -4.45 8.97
CA VAL A 132 13.73 -3.61 7.83
C VAL A 132 14.23 -2.19 8.08
N PHE A 133 15.04 -1.69 7.15
CA PHE A 133 15.53 -0.32 7.13
C PHE A 133 14.61 0.53 6.26
N PHE A 134 14.28 1.73 6.71
CA PHE A 134 13.35 2.61 6.03
C PHE A 134 13.81 4.08 6.06
N ASP A 135 13.18 4.91 5.24
CA ASP A 135 13.46 6.34 5.18
C ASP A 135 13.38 7.00 6.58
N PRO A 136 14.44 7.67 7.05
CA PRO A 136 14.52 8.11 8.43
C PRO A 136 13.42 9.11 8.79
N VAL A 137 12.94 9.02 10.02
CA VAL A 137 11.94 9.91 10.61
C VAL A 137 12.52 10.74 11.75
N ARG A 138 12.00 11.95 11.95
CA ARG A 138 12.39 12.81 13.08
C ARG A 138 11.74 12.37 14.39
N ASN A 139 10.59 11.72 14.30
CA ASN A 139 9.82 11.24 15.43
C ASN A 139 10.60 10.17 16.20
N LYS A 140 10.32 10.08 17.50
CA LYS A 140 10.94 9.11 18.38
C LYS A 140 9.98 7.95 18.64
N PRO A 141 10.49 6.72 18.75
CA PRO A 141 9.67 5.60 19.20
C PRO A 141 9.19 5.83 20.64
N TYR A 142 8.14 5.12 21.01
CA TYR A 142 7.74 5.02 22.41
C TYR A 142 8.72 4.13 23.18
N THR A 143 8.99 4.48 24.43
CA THR A 143 9.87 3.73 25.33
C THR A 143 9.12 3.10 26.51
N ASP A 144 7.85 3.47 26.66
CA ASP A 144 6.98 3.18 27.81
C ASP A 144 5.86 2.18 27.46
N ARG A 145 5.79 1.71 26.21
CA ARG A 145 4.75 0.80 25.70
C ARG A 145 5.24 0.08 24.44
N ASN A 146 4.47 -0.91 24.00
CA ASN A 146 4.71 -1.62 22.75
C ASN A 146 4.54 -0.70 21.54
N SER A 147 5.30 -0.98 20.49
CA SER A 147 5.21 -0.25 19.22
C SER A 147 4.41 -1.06 18.21
N TYR A 148 3.90 -0.40 17.18
CA TYR A 148 3.06 -1.05 16.17
C TYR A 148 3.55 -0.72 14.77
N TYR A 149 3.48 -1.70 13.87
CA TYR A 149 3.86 -1.55 12.48
C TYR A 149 2.96 -2.35 11.53
N ALA A 150 2.94 -1.92 10.28
CA ALA A 150 2.36 -2.67 9.18
C ALA A 150 3.21 -2.44 7.91
N PHE A 151 3.17 -3.40 7.00
CA PHE A 151 3.77 -3.26 5.68
C PHE A 151 2.68 -3.01 4.65
N PHE A 152 3.06 -2.30 3.60
CA PHE A 152 2.21 -1.98 2.47
C PHE A 152 2.99 -2.17 1.17
N ASN A 153 2.25 -2.34 0.08
CA ASN A 153 2.80 -2.44 -1.28
C ASN A 153 3.76 -3.63 -1.49
N ARG A 154 3.61 -4.72 -0.74
CA ARG A 154 4.34 -5.97 -1.01
C ARG A 154 3.51 -6.86 -1.93
N PRO A 155 4.03 -7.32 -3.07
CA PRO A 155 3.31 -8.23 -3.97
C PRO A 155 2.76 -9.49 -3.30
N SER A 156 3.44 -10.03 -2.28
CA SER A 156 3.01 -11.21 -1.52
C SER A 156 1.80 -10.94 -0.63
N ASP A 157 1.58 -9.69 -0.25
CA ASP A 157 0.45 -9.24 0.58
C ASP A 157 -0.82 -8.99 -0.24
N VAL A 158 -0.78 -9.15 -1.57
CA VAL A 158 -2.01 -9.15 -2.38
C VAL A 158 -2.74 -10.47 -2.12
N ASP A 159 -3.57 -10.52 -1.07
CA ASP A 159 -4.12 -11.74 -0.50
C ASP A 159 -5.65 -11.76 -0.46
N GLN A 160 -6.30 -10.66 -0.82
CA GLN A 160 -7.75 -10.56 -0.96
C GLN A 160 -8.17 -9.75 -2.19
N ALA A 161 -9.43 -9.92 -2.58
CA ALA A 161 -9.97 -9.28 -3.77
C ALA A 161 -10.13 -7.76 -3.56
N GLY A 162 -9.75 -6.98 -4.57
CA GLY A 162 -9.70 -5.52 -4.52
C GLY A 162 -8.33 -4.94 -4.19
N GLU A 163 -7.30 -5.77 -3.98
CA GLU A 163 -5.96 -5.31 -3.65
C GLU A 163 -5.02 -5.20 -4.84
N TYR A 164 -4.04 -4.31 -4.72
CA TYR A 164 -2.96 -4.15 -5.69
C TYR A 164 -1.61 -3.90 -5.02
N ALA A 165 -0.54 -4.19 -5.78
CA ALA A 165 0.82 -3.78 -5.49
C ALA A 165 1.47 -3.21 -6.76
N ILE A 166 2.35 -2.23 -6.59
CA ILE A 166 3.08 -1.54 -7.66
C ILE A 166 4.57 -1.74 -7.45
N ASP A 167 5.21 -2.35 -8.45
CA ASP A 167 6.66 -2.43 -8.58
C ASP A 167 7.10 -1.50 -9.72
N ASN A 168 7.64 -0.34 -9.35
CA ASN A 168 8.16 0.65 -10.29
C ASN A 168 9.53 0.27 -10.85
N ILE A 169 10.26 -0.64 -10.21
CA ILE A 169 11.56 -1.15 -10.69
C ILE A 169 11.33 -2.11 -11.87
N ARG A 170 10.42 -3.09 -11.71
CA ARG A 170 10.05 -4.07 -12.76
C ARG A 170 8.91 -3.57 -13.65
N LYS A 171 8.44 -2.34 -13.45
CA LYS A 171 7.36 -1.69 -14.21
C LYS A 171 6.11 -2.56 -14.26
N THR A 172 5.69 -3.08 -13.11
CA THR A 172 4.62 -4.06 -13.01
C THR A 172 3.60 -3.64 -11.95
N LEU A 173 2.33 -3.64 -12.33
CA LEU A 173 1.21 -3.55 -11.40
C LEU A 173 0.63 -4.96 -11.23
N LEU A 174 0.55 -5.44 -10.00
CA LEU A 174 -0.10 -6.69 -9.61
C LEU A 174 -1.45 -6.37 -8.98
N LEU A 175 -2.51 -7.07 -9.39
CA LEU A 175 -3.89 -6.78 -8.98
C LEU A 175 -4.67 -8.07 -8.76
N TRP A 176 -5.40 -8.14 -7.66
CA TRP A 176 -6.51 -9.07 -7.48
C TRP A 176 -7.83 -8.31 -7.70
N PRO A 177 -8.52 -8.45 -8.83
CA PRO A 177 -9.79 -7.77 -9.06
C PRO A 177 -10.91 -8.36 -8.18
N GLN A 178 -11.90 -7.54 -7.77
CA GLN A 178 -13.11 -8.07 -7.12
C GLN A 178 -13.84 -9.08 -8.02
N GLU A 179 -13.89 -8.80 -9.32
CA GLU A 179 -14.46 -9.69 -10.33
C GLU A 179 -13.61 -9.61 -11.59
N ALA A 180 -13.26 -10.76 -12.19
CA ALA A 180 -12.42 -10.81 -13.40
C ALA A 180 -13.03 -10.04 -14.58
N LEU A 181 -14.37 -10.04 -14.70
CA LEU A 181 -15.11 -9.34 -15.75
C LEU A 181 -14.85 -7.84 -15.75
N HIS A 182 -14.57 -7.24 -14.59
CA HIS A 182 -14.29 -5.82 -14.48
C HIS A 182 -13.00 -5.41 -15.20
N LEU A 183 -12.03 -6.31 -15.37
CA LEU A 183 -10.78 -6.01 -16.10
C LEU A 183 -10.98 -5.90 -17.61
N GLU A 184 -11.92 -6.65 -18.18
CA GLU A 184 -12.19 -6.62 -19.61
C GLU A 184 -13.09 -5.43 -20.00
N GLN A 185 -13.90 -4.95 -19.05
CA GLN A 185 -14.93 -3.94 -19.30
C GLN A 185 -14.58 -2.55 -18.75
N SER A 186 -13.61 -2.44 -17.83
CA SER A 186 -13.28 -1.18 -17.15
C SER A 186 -11.81 -0.82 -17.30
N ALA A 187 -11.55 0.45 -17.59
CA ALA A 187 -10.20 1.00 -17.50
C ALA A 187 -9.82 1.20 -16.02
N LEU A 188 -8.56 0.91 -15.69
CA LEU A 188 -8.00 1.35 -14.41
C LEU A 188 -7.89 2.88 -14.44
N ARG A 189 -8.35 3.55 -13.39
CA ARG A 189 -8.30 5.01 -13.25
C ARG A 189 -7.55 5.39 -11.99
N THR A 190 -6.94 6.57 -11.98
CA THR A 190 -6.31 7.17 -10.81
C THR A 190 -6.75 8.62 -10.67
N SER A 191 -6.78 9.15 -9.45
CA SER A 191 -6.93 10.60 -9.23
C SER A 191 -5.83 11.36 -10.00
N ASP A 192 -6.22 12.39 -10.74
CA ASP A 192 -5.34 13.26 -11.53
C ASP A 192 -5.31 14.69 -10.98
N LEU A 193 -6.47 15.16 -10.47
CA LEU A 193 -6.62 16.50 -9.92
C LEU A 193 -6.81 16.45 -8.40
N PRO A 194 -6.13 17.35 -7.64
CA PRO A 194 -6.16 17.32 -6.18
C PRO A 194 -7.44 17.94 -5.58
N VAL A 195 -8.16 18.76 -6.35
CA VAL A 195 -9.31 19.54 -5.87
C VAL A 195 -10.37 19.63 -6.96
N ALA A 196 -11.64 19.39 -6.59
CA ALA A 196 -12.79 19.56 -7.49
C ALA A 196 -13.34 21.00 -7.48
N PHE A 197 -13.38 21.64 -6.30
CA PHE A 197 -13.81 23.02 -6.13
C PHE A 197 -12.81 23.76 -5.23
N ASP A 198 -12.23 24.84 -5.75
CA ASP A 198 -11.43 25.77 -4.96
C ASP A 198 -12.20 27.09 -4.83
N ILE A 199 -12.63 27.39 -3.61
CA ILE A 199 -13.48 28.54 -3.30
C ILE A 199 -12.63 29.80 -3.01
N ASN A 200 -11.31 29.65 -2.78
CA ASN A 200 -10.35 30.75 -2.58
C ASN A 200 -10.83 31.88 -1.65
N GLY A 201 -11.47 31.52 -0.53
CA GLY A 201 -11.92 32.47 0.49
C GLY A 201 -13.15 33.31 0.13
N ASN A 202 -13.83 33.00 -0.98
CA ASN A 202 -15.08 33.67 -1.35
C ASN A 202 -16.26 33.19 -0.49
N GLY A 203 -17.17 34.10 -0.17
CA GLY A 203 -18.39 33.82 0.60
C GLY A 203 -19.66 33.79 -0.25
N ASN A 204 -20.76 33.32 0.35
CA ASN A 204 -22.10 33.25 -0.26
C ASN A 204 -22.20 32.36 -1.52
N ILE A 205 -21.48 31.24 -1.53
CA ILE A 205 -21.50 30.27 -2.63
C ILE A 205 -22.31 29.03 -2.21
N THR A 206 -23.24 28.62 -3.07
CA THR A 206 -23.96 27.34 -2.96
C THR A 206 -23.46 26.41 -4.07
N ILE A 207 -23.02 25.21 -3.69
CA ILE A 207 -22.62 24.15 -4.63
C ILE A 207 -23.60 23.00 -4.41
N GLU A 208 -24.49 22.77 -5.37
CA GLU A 208 -25.56 21.76 -5.27
C GLU A 208 -25.73 20.97 -6.57
N GLY A 209 -26.20 19.72 -6.44
CA GLY A 209 -26.53 18.87 -7.60
C GLY A 209 -25.35 18.17 -8.29
N PHE A 210 -24.14 18.18 -7.71
CA PHE A 210 -22.97 17.54 -8.30
C PHE A 210 -22.66 16.16 -7.69
N THR A 211 -22.30 15.21 -8.55
CA THR A 211 -21.48 14.05 -8.17
C THR A 211 -20.02 14.36 -8.51
N ILE A 212 -19.15 14.20 -7.52
CA ILE A 212 -17.69 14.37 -7.62
C ILE A 212 -17.07 12.98 -7.52
N THR A 213 -16.21 12.64 -8.46
CA THR A 213 -15.51 11.34 -8.52
C THR A 213 -14.04 11.53 -8.85
#